data_AF-A0A8H7GDL1-F1
#
_entry.id   AF-A0A8H7GDL1-F1
#
_cell.length_a   1.000
_cell.length_b   1.000
_cell.length_c   1.000
_cell.angle_alpha   90.00
_cell.angle_beta   90.00
_cell.angle_gamma   90.00
#
_symmetry.space_group_name_H-M   'P 1'
#
loop_
_entity.id
_entity.type
_entity.pdbx_description
1 polymer ?
#
loop_
_entity_poly.entity_id
_entity_poly.type
_entity_poly.pdbx_seq_one_letter_code
_entity_poly.pdbx_strand_id
1 'polypeptide(L)'
;MFNANGASEPGVNMAALAGLAGGSEVIPHPITLWIKWAGYEHVTWNGIRVSGGNMTRAEIAQRVARSFSDFINLAQGAQIDPNYTAFRAGRGGITLDKLVLVSLACMVGELWVAEVEVDRA
;
A
#
# COMPACT_ATOMS: atom_id res chain seq x y z
N MET A 1 5.82 1.47 -41.33
CA MET A 1 5.01 0.61 -42.20
C MET A 1 3.71 0.33 -41.49
N PHE A 2 2.59 0.66 -42.12
CA PHE A 2 1.24 0.43 -41.62
C PHE A 2 0.85 -1.02 -41.91
N ASN A 3 0.30 -1.73 -40.92
CA ASN A 3 -0.50 -2.92 -41.17
C ASN A 3 -1.95 -2.58 -40.84
N ALA A 4 -2.77 -2.60 -41.88
CA ALA A 4 -4.20 -2.37 -41.83
C ALA A 4 -4.91 -3.68 -41.47
N ASN A 5 -5.11 -3.93 -40.18
CA ASN A 5 -6.10 -4.89 -39.67
C ASN A 5 -6.63 -4.34 -38.35
N GLY A 6 -7.84 -3.79 -38.38
CA GLY A 6 -8.53 -3.15 -37.25
C GLY A 6 -8.97 -4.11 -36.15
N ALA A 7 -8.04 -4.87 -35.58
CA ALA A 7 -8.22 -5.54 -34.31
C ALA A 7 -7.46 -4.73 -33.26
N SER A 8 -8.19 -3.87 -32.55
CA SER A 8 -7.73 -3.31 -31.29
C SER A 8 -7.31 -4.46 -30.37
N GLU A 9 -6.02 -4.51 -30.04
CA GLU A 9 -5.49 -5.37 -28.98
C GLU A 9 -6.38 -5.23 -27.74
N PRO A 10 -6.58 -6.27 -26.92
CA PRO A 10 -7.32 -6.16 -25.67
C PRO A 10 -6.51 -5.29 -24.71
N GLY A 11 -6.63 -3.97 -24.89
CA GLY A 11 -6.27 -2.99 -23.89
C GLY A 11 -6.98 -3.42 -22.61
N VAL A 12 -6.19 -3.53 -21.54
CA VAL A 12 -6.65 -3.92 -20.22
C VAL A 12 -7.97 -3.18 -19.94
N ASN A 13 -9.06 -3.92 -19.98
CA ASN A 13 -10.38 -3.32 -19.85
C ASN A 13 -10.48 -2.83 -18.41
N MET A 14 -10.63 -1.52 -18.20
CA MET A 14 -10.75 -0.95 -16.85
C MET A 14 -11.91 -1.56 -16.06
N ALA A 15 -12.90 -2.18 -16.73
CA ALA A 15 -13.95 -2.97 -16.11
C ALA A 15 -13.49 -4.33 -15.55
N ALA A 16 -12.45 -4.96 -16.12
CA ALA A 16 -11.88 -6.21 -15.61
C ALA A 16 -11.06 -5.97 -14.32
N LEU A 17 -10.37 -4.82 -14.21
CA LEU A 17 -9.78 -4.36 -12.95
C LEU A 17 -10.86 -4.07 -11.89
N ALA A 18 -12.01 -3.50 -12.29
CA ALA A 18 -13.13 -3.28 -11.39
C ALA A 18 -13.75 -4.59 -10.87
N GLY A 19 -13.74 -5.68 -11.66
CA GLY A 19 -14.23 -7.00 -11.24
C GLY A 19 -13.37 -7.68 -10.17
N LEU A 20 -12.05 -7.47 -10.17
CA LEU A 20 -11.14 -7.93 -9.12
C LEU A 20 -11.22 -7.06 -7.85
N ALA A 21 -11.59 -5.79 -8.01
CA ALA A 21 -11.83 -4.84 -6.92
C ALA A 21 -13.27 -4.86 -6.36
N GLY A 22 -14.21 -5.52 -7.05
CA GLY A 22 -15.65 -5.47 -6.80
C GLY A 22 -16.15 -6.34 -5.64
N GLY A 23 -15.24 -7.09 -4.98
CA GLY A 23 -15.56 -7.73 -3.71
C GLY A 23 -15.68 -6.67 -2.62
N SER A 24 -16.88 -6.48 -2.09
CA SER A 24 -17.06 -5.78 -0.81
C SER A 24 -16.64 -6.72 0.31
N GLU A 25 -15.62 -6.33 1.06
CA GLU A 25 -15.26 -7.00 2.30
C GLU A 25 -15.99 -6.34 3.46
N VAL A 26 -16.57 -7.17 4.32
CA VAL A 26 -17.19 -6.70 5.55
C VAL A 26 -16.08 -6.64 6.59
N ILE A 27 -15.73 -5.43 7.02
CA ILE A 27 -14.81 -5.20 8.13
C ILE A 27 -15.68 -5.05 9.40
N PRO A 28 -15.82 -6.07 10.25
CA PRO A 28 -16.78 -6.07 11.35
C PRO A 28 -16.43 -5.02 12.43
N HIS A 29 -15.15 -4.74 12.64
CA HIS A 29 -14.66 -3.80 13.64
C HIS A 29 -13.57 -2.90 13.07
N PRO A 30 -13.38 -1.68 13.59
CA PRO A 30 -12.33 -0.79 13.10
C PRO A 30 -10.95 -1.45 13.18
N ILE A 31 -10.19 -1.40 12.09
CA ILE A 31 -8.84 -1.96 11.99
C ILE A 31 -7.82 -0.84 12.11
N THR A 32 -6.64 -1.13 12.68
CA THR A 32 -5.54 -0.16 12.76
C THR A 32 -4.39 -0.64 11.90
N LEU A 33 -4.03 0.15 10.90
CA LEU A 33 -2.91 -0.15 10.02
C LEU A 33 -1.61 0.27 10.70
N TRP A 34 -0.73 -0.68 10.99
CA TRP A 34 0.59 -0.44 11.56
C TRP A 34 1.67 -0.62 10.51
N ILE A 35 2.66 0.28 10.52
CA ILE A 35 3.84 0.20 9.66
C ILE A 35 5.03 -0.12 10.53
N LYS A 36 5.73 -1.20 10.21
CA LYS A 36 7.09 -1.46 10.70
C LYS A 36 8.04 -1.23 9.54
N TRP A 37 9.04 -0.38 9.75
CA TRP A 37 9.96 0.01 8.70
C TRP A 37 11.39 -0.03 9.23
N ALA A 38 12.27 -0.71 8.49
CA ALA A 38 13.64 -0.94 8.90
C ALA A 38 14.43 0.38 9.07
N GLY A 39 15.04 0.56 10.22
CA GLY A 39 15.82 1.76 10.56
C GLY A 39 15.01 2.92 11.13
N TYR A 40 13.69 2.77 11.28
CA TYR A 40 12.79 3.74 11.91
C TYR A 40 12.06 3.15 13.13
N GLU A 41 12.65 2.14 13.79
CA GLU A 41 12.05 1.47 14.95
C GLU A 41 11.83 2.43 16.13
N HIS A 42 12.56 3.54 16.17
CA HIS A 42 12.43 4.62 17.16
C HIS A 42 11.34 5.65 16.82
N VAL A 43 10.79 5.62 15.60
CA VAL A 43 9.70 6.52 15.19
C VAL A 43 8.38 5.95 15.68
N THR A 44 7.76 6.64 16.65
CA THR A 44 6.42 6.28 17.11
C THR A 44 5.39 6.60 16.03
N TRP A 45 4.86 5.56 15.40
CA TRP A 45 3.79 5.65 14.42
C TRP A 45 2.48 5.10 15.02
N ASN A 46 1.46 5.95 15.14
CA ASN A 46 0.20 5.57 15.79
C ASN A 46 -0.78 4.81 14.88
N GLY A 47 -0.39 4.52 13.63
CA GLY A 47 -1.24 3.84 12.68
C GLY A 47 -2.39 4.69 12.15
N ILE A 48 -3.01 4.21 11.06
CA ILE A 48 -4.27 4.78 10.58
C ILE A 48 -5.41 3.87 11.01
N ARG A 49 -6.39 4.44 11.71
CA ARG A 49 -7.63 3.74 12.05
C ARG A 49 -8.58 3.76 10.86
N VAL A 50 -8.91 2.59 10.37
CA VAL A 50 -9.90 2.36 9.33
C VAL A 50 -11.20 1.98 10.03
N SER A 51 -12.24 2.78 9.85
CA SER A 51 -13.59 2.48 10.35
C SER A 51 -14.06 1.08 9.93
N GLY A 52 -14.89 0.43 10.75
CA GLY A 52 -15.60 -0.77 10.29
C GLY A 52 -16.65 -0.44 9.23
N GLY A 53 -17.23 -1.47 8.63
CA GLY A 53 -18.27 -1.38 7.62
C GLY A 53 -17.94 -2.16 6.35
N ASN A 54 -18.82 -2.02 5.35
CA ASN A 54 -18.60 -2.58 4.02
C ASN A 54 -17.59 -1.68 3.29
N MET A 55 -16.47 -2.25 2.88
CA MET A 55 -15.48 -1.58 2.04
C MET A 55 -15.09 -2.47 0.89
N THR A 56 -14.96 -1.87 -0.27
CA THR A 56 -14.30 -2.49 -1.40
C THR A 56 -12.80 -2.66 -1.12
N ARG A 57 -12.18 -3.67 -1.72
CA ARG A 57 -10.72 -3.84 -1.65
C ARG A 57 -9.95 -2.60 -2.09
N ALA A 58 -10.48 -1.87 -3.07
CA ALA A 58 -9.89 -0.62 -3.55
C ALA A 58 -9.86 0.46 -2.47
N GLU A 59 -10.94 0.61 -1.69
CA GLU A 59 -10.99 1.56 -0.58
C GLU A 59 -9.99 1.20 0.52
N ILE A 60 -9.83 -0.10 0.81
CA ILE A 60 -8.84 -0.54 1.81
C ILE A 60 -7.42 -0.27 1.30
N ALA A 61 -7.12 -0.62 0.05
CA ALA A 61 -5.83 -0.34 -0.58
C ALA A 61 -5.50 1.15 -0.59
N GLN A 62 -6.49 2.01 -0.88
CA GLN A 62 -6.31 3.46 -0.82
C GLN A 62 -5.95 3.95 0.58
N ARG A 63 -6.56 3.38 1.63
CA ARG A 63 -6.22 3.69 3.03
C ARG A 63 -4.82 3.22 3.40
N VAL A 64 -4.38 2.06 2.90
CA VAL A 64 -3.00 1.57 3.05
C VAL A 64 -2.01 2.52 2.37
N ALA A 65 -2.26 2.91 1.11
CA ALA A 65 -1.40 3.84 0.39
C ALA A 65 -1.28 5.20 1.11
N ARG A 66 -2.39 5.71 1.65
CA ARG A 66 -2.39 6.92 2.47
C ARG A 66 -1.54 6.76 3.74
N SER A 67 -1.63 5.61 4.40
CA SER A 67 -0.79 5.28 5.57
C SER A 67 0.69 5.34 5.26
N PHE A 68 1.12 4.79 4.11
CA PHE A 68 2.52 4.87 3.69
C PHE A 68 2.94 6.29 3.30
N SER A 69 2.07 7.04 2.62
CA SER A 69 2.33 8.45 2.30
C SER A 69 2.59 9.29 3.56
N ASP A 70 1.73 9.15 4.57
CA ASP A 70 1.84 9.86 5.83
C ASP A 70 3.09 9.44 6.61
N PHE A 71 3.40 8.14 6.64
CA PHE A 71 4.63 7.62 7.23
C PHE A 71 5.88 8.16 6.53
N ILE A 72 5.94 8.16 5.19
CA ILE A 72 7.08 8.67 4.43
C ILE A 72 7.29 10.16 4.69
N ASN A 73 6.21 10.94 4.81
CA ASN A 73 6.30 12.36 5.16
C ASN A 73 6.86 12.56 6.57
N LEU A 74 6.40 11.76 7.54
CA LEU A 74 6.93 11.78 8.91
C LEU A 74 8.42 11.39 8.94
N ALA A 75 8.79 10.32 8.23
CA ALA A 75 10.13 9.74 8.23
C ALA A 75 11.19 10.67 7.61
N GLN A 76 10.81 11.63 6.77
CA GLN A 76 11.73 12.64 6.22
C GLN A 76 12.32 13.55 7.29
N GLY A 77 11.62 13.77 8.40
CA GLY A 77 12.12 14.53 9.55
C GLY A 77 12.90 13.69 10.57
N ALA A 78 12.87 12.35 10.44
CA ALA A 78 13.50 11.44 11.38
C ALA A 78 14.89 10.99 10.90
N GLN A 79 15.77 10.69 11.85
CA GLN A 79 17.05 10.07 11.53
C GLN A 79 16.83 8.59 11.23
N ILE A 80 17.52 8.03 10.26
CA ILE A 80 17.52 6.58 10.03
C ILE A 80 18.69 5.96 10.79
N ASP A 81 18.51 4.75 11.31
CA ASP A 81 19.62 3.93 11.79
C ASP A 81 20.68 3.78 10.67
N PRO A 82 21.97 4.11 10.92
CA PRO A 82 23.02 4.03 9.92
C PRO A 82 23.17 2.66 9.24
N ASN A 83 22.85 1.57 9.93
CA ASN A 83 22.94 0.22 9.40
C ASN A 83 21.85 -0.10 8.37
N TYR A 84 20.81 0.73 8.31
CA TYR A 84 19.62 0.52 7.47
C TYR A 84 19.44 1.62 6.43
N THR A 85 20.49 2.39 6.11
CA THR A 85 20.42 3.51 5.14
C THR A 85 19.82 3.14 3.78
N ALA A 86 19.94 1.88 3.34
CA ALA A 86 19.29 1.37 2.13
C ALA A 86 17.75 1.43 2.17
N PHE A 87 17.17 1.47 3.37
CA PHE A 87 15.73 1.57 3.63
C PHE A 87 15.29 3.00 3.95
N ARG A 88 16.08 4.03 3.67
CA ARG A 88 15.66 5.43 3.90
C ARG A 88 14.29 5.69 3.28
N ALA A 89 13.33 6.19 4.04
CA ALA A 89 12.02 6.57 3.53
C ALA A 89 12.07 8.03 3.02
N GLY A 90 11.45 8.27 1.87
CA GLY A 90 11.36 9.59 1.25
C GLY A 90 12.59 9.97 0.44
N ARG A 91 12.97 11.25 0.51
CA ARG A 91 13.97 11.83 -0.40
C ARG A 91 15.32 11.11 -0.29
N GLY A 92 15.81 10.61 -1.43
CA GLY A 92 17.08 9.88 -1.50
C GLY A 92 16.98 8.42 -1.06
N GLY A 93 15.77 7.86 -0.96
CA GLY A 93 15.55 6.44 -0.69
C GLY A 93 14.28 5.90 -1.35
N ILE A 94 13.43 5.24 -0.57
CA ILE A 94 12.19 4.61 -0.97
C ILE A 94 11.05 5.62 -0.87
N THR A 95 10.48 5.96 -2.02
CA THR A 95 9.32 6.84 -2.17
C THR A 95 8.06 6.01 -2.41
N LEU A 96 6.88 6.63 -2.30
CA LEU A 96 5.60 5.92 -2.39
C LEU A 96 5.41 5.19 -3.73
N ASP A 97 5.92 5.75 -4.83
CA ASP A 97 5.89 5.16 -6.17
C ASP A 97 6.68 3.86 -6.29
N LYS A 98 7.61 3.59 -5.36
CA LYS A 98 8.38 2.34 -5.30
C LYS A 98 7.70 1.28 -4.44
N LEU A 99 6.55 1.56 -3.84
CA LEU A 99 5.86 0.61 -2.97
C LEU A 99 4.75 -0.11 -3.72
N VAL A 100 4.81 -1.44 -3.69
CA VAL A 100 3.79 -2.32 -4.29
C VAL A 100 3.08 -3.06 -3.17
N LEU A 101 1.76 -2.88 -3.06
CA LEU A 101 0.94 -3.68 -2.16
C LEU A 101 0.76 -5.08 -2.76
N VAL A 102 1.39 -6.08 -2.14
CA VAL A 102 1.41 -7.47 -2.62
C VAL A 102 0.24 -8.24 -2.07
N SER A 103 -0.02 -8.12 -0.77
CA SER A 103 -1.09 -8.83 -0.10
C SER A 103 -1.74 -7.98 0.99
N LEU A 104 -3.01 -8.26 1.24
CA LEU A 104 -3.76 -7.72 2.35
C LEU A 104 -4.63 -8.84 2.90
N ALA A 105 -4.35 -9.27 4.13
CA ALA A 105 -5.01 -10.40 4.76
C ALA A 105 -5.52 -10.05 6.16
N CYS A 106 -6.74 -10.46 6.45
CA CYS A 106 -7.26 -10.53 7.81
C CYS A 106 -6.73 -11.80 8.48
N MET A 107 -5.84 -11.63 9.44
CA MET A 107 -5.34 -12.68 10.33
C MET A 107 -6.32 -12.90 11.49
N VAL A 108 -6.08 -13.96 12.27
CA VAL A 108 -6.91 -14.30 13.44
C VAL A 108 -6.99 -13.12 14.41
N GLY A 109 -8.21 -12.79 14.87
CA GLY A 109 -8.42 -11.80 15.93
C GLY A 109 -8.37 -10.34 15.47
N GLU A 110 -8.89 -10.03 14.28
CA GLU A 110 -9.02 -8.65 13.74
C GLU A 110 -7.70 -7.97 13.37
N LEU A 111 -6.61 -8.74 13.37
CA LEU A 111 -5.31 -8.27 12.92
C LEU A 111 -5.29 -8.27 11.38
N TRP A 112 -5.12 -7.10 10.78
CA TRP A 112 -4.89 -7.00 9.34
C TRP A 112 -3.41 -6.84 9.04
N VAL A 113 -2.90 -7.63 8.10
CA VAL A 113 -1.53 -7.58 7.63
C VAL A 113 -1.53 -7.17 6.17
N ALA A 114 -0.80 -6.10 5.87
CA ALA A 114 -0.48 -5.69 4.51
C ALA A 114 0.99 -6.00 4.24
N GLU A 115 1.25 -6.77 3.20
CA GLU A 115 2.62 -7.01 2.72
C GLU A 115 2.90 -6.04 1.58
N VAL A 116 3.98 -5.28 1.75
CA VAL A 116 4.41 -4.28 0.78
C VAL A 116 5.84 -4.56 0.37
N GLU A 117 6.06 -4.62 -0.93
CA GLU A 117 7.38 -4.78 -1.53
C GLU A 117 7.90 -3.45 -2.08
N VAL A 118 9.22 -3.37 -2.16
CA VAL A 118 9.92 -2.24 -2.78
C VAL A 118 10.28 -2.64 -4.20
N ASP A 119 9.65 -2.01 -5.18
CA ASP A 119 10.04 -2.14 -6.57
C ASP A 119 11.43 -1.51 -6.76
N ARG A 120 12.33 -2.27 -7.39
CA ARG A 120 13.72 -1.89 -7.65
C ARG A 120 13.96 -1.52 -9.12
N ALA A 121 12.90 -1.30 -9.90
CA ALA A 121 12.96 -0.86 -11.30
C ALA A 121 13.92 0.32 -11.55
#